data_AF-A0A3N4ND04-F1
#
_entry.id   AF-A0A3N4ND04-F1
#
_cell.length_a   1.000
_cell.length_b   1.000
_cell.length_c   1.000
_cell.angle_alpha   90.00
_cell.angle_beta   90.00
_cell.angle_gamma   90.00
#
_symmetry.space_group_name_H-M   'P 1'
#
loop_
_entity.id
_entity.type
_entity.pdbx_description
1 polymer ?
#
loop_
_entity_poly.entity_id
_entity_poly.type
_entity_poly.pdbx_seq_one_letter_code
_entity_poly.pdbx_strand_id
1 'polypeptide(L)'
;MKLSDEYVLINDFNLSFSNPIFYKKYNQRIKSIQIDHLLISKAGIFIIETKNWSKSSINSLSLRSPVEQIERANFALYVYLSEHITLNEHHWGEQQIPIRNLIVMINNKPKANFKYVKIKLLKVMNDYIKYFEPVLTENQLNIVVNELI
;
A
#
# COMPACT_ATOMS: atom_id res chain seq x y z
N MET A 1 -16.10 -12.42 -2.40
CA MET A 1 -16.71 -11.10 -2.63
C MET A 1 -16.04 -10.52 -3.87
N LYS A 2 -16.79 -10.28 -4.96
CA LYS A 2 -16.23 -9.79 -6.23
C LYS A 2 -16.20 -8.26 -6.14
N LEU A 3 -15.00 -7.67 -6.16
CA LEU A 3 -14.87 -6.23 -6.36
C LEU A 3 -15.34 -5.91 -7.79
N SER A 4 -15.92 -4.72 -8.01
CA SER A 4 -16.27 -4.21 -9.34
C SER A 4 -15.06 -4.27 -10.27
N ASP A 5 -15.26 -4.29 -11.60
CA ASP A 5 -14.19 -4.28 -12.62
C ASP A 5 -13.28 -3.02 -12.52
N GLU A 6 -13.63 -2.06 -11.67
CA GLU A 6 -12.86 -0.85 -11.32
C GLU A 6 -11.69 -1.09 -10.36
N TYR A 7 -11.52 -2.34 -9.90
CA TYR A 7 -10.48 -2.73 -8.96
C TYR A 7 -9.64 -3.88 -9.51
N VAL A 8 -8.32 -3.70 -9.52
CA VAL A 8 -7.35 -4.74 -9.82
C VAL A 8 -6.69 -5.18 -8.51
N LEU A 9 -6.83 -6.46 -8.17
CA LEU A 9 -6.24 -7.04 -6.96
C LEU A 9 -5.10 -7.99 -7.35
N ILE A 10 -3.89 -7.70 -6.87
CA ILE A 10 -2.71 -8.56 -7.00
C ILE A 10 -2.39 -9.11 -5.62
N ASN A 11 -2.40 -10.45 -5.50
CA ASN A 11 -2.02 -11.13 -4.25
C ASN A 11 -0.54 -11.52 -4.31
N ASP A 12 0.10 -11.56 -3.15
CA ASP A 12 1.52 -11.95 -2.99
C ASP A 12 2.43 -11.15 -3.95
N PHE A 13 2.20 -9.84 -4.03
CA PHE A 13 2.95 -8.96 -4.91
C PHE A 13 4.41 -8.88 -4.47
N ASN A 14 5.32 -9.11 -5.41
CA ASN A 14 6.76 -9.09 -5.18
C ASN A 14 7.43 -8.16 -6.19
N LEU A 15 8.31 -7.30 -5.70
CA LEU A 15 9.08 -6.39 -6.54
C LEU A 15 10.53 -6.38 -6.08
N SER A 16 11.45 -6.58 -7.02
CA SER A 16 12.90 -6.61 -6.78
C SER A 16 13.59 -5.46 -7.50
N PHE A 17 14.62 -4.92 -6.87
CA PHE A 17 15.35 -3.75 -7.37
C PHE A 17 16.77 -4.14 -7.73
N SER A 18 17.17 -3.83 -8.97
CA SER A 18 18.55 -4.02 -9.44
C SER A 18 19.53 -3.21 -8.58
N ASN A 19 19.17 -1.95 -8.31
CA ASN A 19 19.86 -1.08 -7.37
C ASN A 19 19.06 -1.00 -6.06
N PRO A 20 19.62 -1.42 -4.92
CA PRO A 20 18.90 -1.39 -3.65
C PRO A 20 18.54 0.05 -3.24
N ILE A 21 17.24 0.29 -2.98
CA ILE A 21 16.71 1.58 -2.56
C ILE A 21 17.14 1.87 -1.11
N PHE A 22 17.76 3.02 -0.86
CA PHE A 22 18.19 3.40 0.49
C PHE A 22 17.03 4.05 1.28
N TYR A 23 16.59 3.39 2.34
CA TYR A 23 15.53 3.88 3.22
C TYR A 23 16.12 4.48 4.49
N LYS A 24 16.29 5.81 4.47
CA LYS A 24 16.95 6.59 5.54
C LYS A 24 16.30 6.39 6.91
N LYS A 25 14.96 6.27 6.98
CA LYS A 25 14.22 6.16 8.26
C LYS A 25 14.72 5.01 9.15
N TYR A 26 15.06 3.88 8.56
CA TYR A 26 15.56 2.70 9.28
C TYR A 26 17.02 2.38 8.96
N ASN A 27 17.72 3.27 8.25
CA ASN A 27 19.08 3.07 7.77
C ASN A 27 19.29 1.72 7.06
N GLN A 28 18.38 1.38 6.14
CA GLN A 28 18.34 0.07 5.49
C GLN A 28 18.40 0.20 3.96
N ARG A 29 18.95 -0.81 3.28
CA ARG A 29 18.87 -0.95 1.82
C ARG A 29 17.80 -1.98 1.47
N ILE A 30 16.84 -1.58 0.66
CA ILE A 30 15.71 -2.38 0.21
C ILE A 30 16.08 -3.01 -1.13
N LYS A 31 16.34 -4.32 -1.13
CA LYS A 31 16.58 -5.10 -2.36
C LYS A 31 15.28 -5.60 -3.01
N SER A 32 14.26 -5.80 -2.19
CA SER A 32 12.94 -6.23 -2.62
C SER A 32 11.87 -5.86 -1.60
N ILE A 33 10.62 -5.87 -2.04
CA ILE A 33 9.41 -5.79 -1.22
C ILE A 33 8.49 -6.97 -1.52
N GLN A 34 7.75 -7.39 -0.50
CA GLN A 34 6.63 -8.30 -0.61
C GLN A 34 5.43 -7.62 0.04
N ILE A 35 4.27 -7.70 -0.61
CA ILE A 35 3.00 -7.12 -0.18
C ILE A 35 1.93 -8.22 -0.28
N ASP A 36 1.22 -8.50 0.83
CA ASP A 36 0.16 -9.52 0.85
C ASP A 36 -0.88 -9.28 -0.24
N HIS A 37 -1.40 -8.05 -0.31
CA HIS A 37 -2.40 -7.65 -1.29
C HIS A 37 -2.15 -6.21 -1.77
N LEU A 38 -1.96 -6.06 -3.08
CA LEU A 38 -1.89 -4.77 -3.74
C LEU A 38 -3.20 -4.55 -4.50
N LEU A 39 -4.00 -3.59 -4.05
CA LEU A 39 -5.26 -3.24 -4.68
C LEU A 39 -5.10 -1.91 -5.43
N ILE A 40 -5.39 -1.91 -6.71
CA ILE A 40 -5.26 -0.75 -7.60
C ILE A 40 -6.66 -0.34 -8.06
N SER A 41 -6.94 0.97 -8.03
CA SER A 41 -8.21 1.55 -8.46
C SER A 41 -8.00 2.98 -8.94
N LYS A 42 -9.06 3.61 -9.46
CA LYS A 42 -9.01 5.05 -9.80
C LYS A 42 -8.73 5.95 -8.60
N ALA A 43 -8.97 5.49 -7.36
CA ALA A 43 -8.62 6.22 -6.15
C ALA A 43 -7.13 6.12 -5.76
N GLY A 44 -6.35 5.34 -6.50
CA GLY A 44 -4.95 5.05 -6.25
C GLY A 44 -4.71 3.59 -5.83
N ILE A 45 -3.56 3.37 -5.19
CA ILE A 45 -3.05 2.08 -4.75
C ILE A 45 -3.27 1.91 -3.25
N PHE A 46 -3.75 0.73 -2.85
CA PHE A 46 -3.84 0.30 -1.45
C PHE A 46 -2.90 -0.87 -1.23
N ILE A 47 -1.92 -0.66 -0.36
CA ILE A 47 -1.11 -1.73 0.21
C ILE A 47 -1.90 -2.28 1.39
N ILE A 48 -2.30 -3.54 1.30
CA ILE A 48 -3.15 -4.20 2.29
C ILE A 48 -2.37 -5.36 2.89
N GLU A 49 -2.05 -5.26 4.17
CA GLU A 49 -1.44 -6.32 4.97
C GLU A 49 -2.52 -6.97 5.85
N THR A 50 -2.57 -8.31 5.93
CA THR A 50 -3.56 -9.00 6.76
C THR A 50 -2.92 -9.60 8.01
N LYS A 51 -3.53 -9.39 9.18
CA LYS A 51 -3.03 -9.95 10.45
C LYS A 51 -4.15 -10.57 11.26
N ASN A 52 -3.94 -11.82 11.69
CA ASN A 52 -4.80 -12.51 12.64
C ASN A 52 -4.14 -12.58 14.02
N TRP A 53 -4.07 -11.43 14.70
CA TRP A 53 -3.44 -11.35 16.02
C TRP A 53 -4.45 -11.51 17.17
N SER A 54 -4.01 -12.23 18.21
CA SER A 54 -4.70 -12.28 19.49
C SER A 54 -4.53 -10.96 20.26
N LYS A 55 -5.29 -10.78 21.34
CA LYS A 55 -5.11 -9.63 22.25
C LYS A 55 -3.71 -9.59 22.88
N SER A 56 -3.13 -10.75 23.19
CA SER A 56 -1.78 -10.81 23.76
C SER A 56 -0.71 -10.41 22.74
N SER A 57 -0.84 -10.83 21.47
CA SER A 57 0.08 -10.44 20.40
C SER A 57 0.03 -8.94 20.07
N ILE A 58 -1.14 -8.31 20.17
CA ILE A 58 -1.27 -6.85 19.98
C ILE A 58 -0.52 -6.08 21.08
N ASN A 59 -0.47 -6.62 22.29
CA ASN A 59 0.13 -5.96 23.45
C ASN A 59 1.62 -6.29 23.63
N SER A 60 2.19 -7.19 22.83
CA SER A 60 3.62 -7.54 22.90
C SER A 60 4.47 -6.55 22.12
N LEU A 61 5.53 -6.02 22.75
CA LEU A 61 6.47 -5.03 22.18
C LEU A 61 7.53 -5.64 21.24
N SER A 62 7.56 -6.95 21.04
CA SER A 62 8.74 -7.69 20.57
C SER A 62 8.77 -8.06 19.08
N LEU A 63 7.97 -7.43 18.23
CA LEU A 63 7.96 -7.76 16.79
C LEU A 63 8.21 -6.51 15.97
N ARG A 64 9.16 -6.59 15.03
CA ARG A 64 9.33 -5.63 13.91
C ARG A 64 7.93 -5.30 13.41
N SER A 65 7.47 -4.07 13.65
CA SER A 65 6.04 -3.81 13.67
C SER A 65 5.48 -3.94 12.24
N PRO A 66 4.29 -4.52 12.03
CA PRO A 66 3.62 -4.51 10.72
C PRO A 66 3.51 -3.11 10.12
N VAL A 67 3.51 -2.08 10.98
CA VAL A 67 3.58 -0.68 10.58
C VAL A 67 4.92 -0.37 9.88
N GLU A 68 6.05 -0.85 10.40
CA GLU A 68 7.35 -0.66 9.75
C GLU A 68 7.45 -1.45 8.45
N GLN A 69 6.90 -2.67 8.42
CA GLN A 69 6.87 -3.51 7.22
C GLN A 69 6.10 -2.81 6.09
N ILE A 70 4.89 -2.34 6.36
CA ILE A 70 4.06 -1.69 5.34
C ILE A 70 4.61 -0.32 4.94
N GLU A 71 5.20 0.44 5.86
CA GLU A 71 5.86 1.71 5.52
C GLU A 71 7.11 1.50 4.66
N ARG A 72 7.89 0.45 4.92
CA ARG A 72 9.02 0.05 4.08
C ARG A 72 8.56 -0.35 2.67
N ALA A 73 7.48 -1.13 2.57
CA ALA A 73 6.90 -1.53 1.29
C ALA A 73 6.40 -0.32 0.50
N ASN A 74 5.65 0.59 1.16
CA ASN A 74 5.17 1.83 0.59
C ASN A 74 6.31 2.69 0.03
N PHE A 75 7.35 2.92 0.82
CA PHE A 75 8.45 3.77 0.41
C PHE A 75 9.13 3.26 -0.86
N ALA A 76 9.42 1.97 -0.92
CA ALA A 76 10.06 1.38 -2.09
C ALA A 76 9.13 1.33 -3.31
N LEU A 77 7.84 1.06 -3.12
CA LEU A 77 6.85 1.13 -4.20
C LEU A 77 6.71 2.57 -4.73
N TYR A 78 6.69 3.57 -3.84
CA TYR A 78 6.66 4.98 -4.23
C TYR A 78 7.86 5.35 -5.09
N VAL A 79 9.07 5.03 -4.64
CA VAL A 79 10.30 5.29 -5.41
C VAL A 79 10.24 4.63 -6.78
N TYR A 80 9.86 3.34 -6.83
CA TYR A 80 9.71 2.62 -8.09
C TYR A 80 8.74 3.32 -9.04
N LEU A 81 7.54 3.63 -8.58
CA LEU A 81 6.52 4.27 -9.42
C LEU A 81 6.95 5.65 -9.89
N SER A 82 7.63 6.44 -9.06
CA SER A 82 8.17 7.75 -9.45
C SER A 82 9.28 7.65 -10.50
N GLU A 83 10.01 6.54 -10.56
CA GLU A 83 11.07 6.33 -11.57
C GLU A 83 10.53 5.76 -12.90
N HIS A 84 9.37 5.09 -12.89
CA HIS A 84 8.85 4.36 -14.04
C HIS A 84 7.57 4.96 -14.63
N ILE A 85 6.86 5.83 -13.89
CA ILE A 85 5.60 6.42 -14.32
C ILE A 85 5.60 7.93 -14.13
N THR A 86 5.35 8.65 -15.22
CA THR A 86 5.02 10.08 -15.20
C THR A 86 3.56 10.25 -15.59
N LEU A 87 2.76 10.85 -14.69
CA LEU A 87 1.34 11.15 -14.94
C LEU A 87 1.12 12.64 -15.07
N ASN A 88 0.39 13.06 -16.11
CA ASN A 88 -0.10 14.42 -16.34
C ASN A 88 0.94 15.49 -15.99
N GLU A 89 2.01 15.57 -16.79
CA GLU A 89 3.01 16.61 -16.63
C GLU A 89 2.37 17.99 -16.86
N HIS A 90 2.34 18.80 -15.80
CA HIS A 90 1.78 20.14 -15.82
C HIS A 90 2.84 21.14 -15.34
N HIS A 91 2.66 22.42 -15.64
CA HIS A 91 3.61 23.46 -15.20
C HIS A 91 3.71 23.61 -13.67
N TRP A 92 2.80 22.99 -12.91
CA TRP A 92 2.85 22.93 -11.43
C TRP A 92 3.54 21.67 -10.90
N GLY A 93 3.89 20.73 -11.76
CA GLY A 93 4.51 19.46 -11.42
C GLY A 93 3.75 18.26 -11.96
N GLU A 94 4.24 17.08 -11.58
CA GLU A 94 3.70 15.79 -11.97
C GLU A 94 2.62 15.33 -10.98
N GLN A 95 1.57 14.69 -11.51
CA GLN A 95 0.52 14.14 -10.68
C GLN A 95 1.03 12.91 -9.91
N GLN A 96 0.94 12.96 -8.58
CA GLN A 96 1.29 11.82 -7.73
C GLN A 96 0.21 10.72 -7.77
N ILE A 97 0.64 9.45 -7.85
CA ILE A 97 -0.22 8.28 -7.61
C ILE A 97 -0.40 8.12 -6.10
N PRO A 98 -1.63 8.21 -5.54
CA PRO A 98 -1.83 8.02 -4.11
C PRO A 98 -1.59 6.57 -3.70
N ILE A 99 -0.77 6.36 -2.67
CA ILE A 99 -0.53 5.05 -2.06
C ILE A 99 -1.01 5.07 -0.61
N ARG A 100 -1.84 4.10 -0.23
CA ARG A 100 -2.48 4.03 1.08
C ARG A 100 -2.11 2.75 1.80
N ASN A 101 -1.61 2.88 3.02
CA ASN A 101 -1.23 1.75 3.85
C ASN A 101 -2.39 1.33 4.75
N LEU A 102 -2.81 0.08 4.60
CA LEU A 102 -3.91 -0.50 5.35
C LEU A 102 -3.46 -1.83 5.97
N ILE A 103 -3.52 -1.91 7.29
CA ILE A 103 -3.44 -3.19 8.00
C ILE A 103 -4.86 -3.63 8.33
N VAL A 104 -5.22 -4.82 7.86
CA VAL A 104 -6.52 -5.44 8.08
C VAL A 104 -6.39 -6.50 9.17
N MET A 105 -7.06 -6.23 10.29
CA MET A 105 -7.11 -7.14 11.42
C MET A 105 -8.38 -7.99 11.34
N ILE A 106 -8.23 -9.31 11.53
CA ILE A 106 -9.38 -10.22 11.51
C ILE A 106 -10.28 -10.00 12.72
N ASN A 107 -9.69 -10.02 13.93
CA ASN A 107 -10.43 -10.08 15.18
C ASN A 107 -10.26 -8.84 16.06
N ASN A 108 -9.01 -8.54 16.42
CA ASN A 108 -8.68 -7.47 17.36
C ASN A 108 -7.77 -6.46 16.67
N LYS A 109 -7.94 -5.17 16.95
CA LYS A 109 -7.03 -4.12 16.48
C LYS A 109 -6.52 -3.28 17.66
N PRO A 110 -5.30 -2.72 17.58
CA PRO A 110 -4.83 -1.76 18.56
C PRO A 110 -5.73 -0.52 18.61
N LYS A 111 -5.72 0.16 19.77
CA LYS A 111 -6.39 1.45 19.97
C LYS A 111 -5.58 2.63 19.41
N ALA A 112 -4.27 2.46 19.27
CA ALA A 112 -3.37 3.49 18.77
C ALA A 112 -3.67 3.84 17.30
N ASN A 113 -3.46 5.11 16.96
CA ASN A 113 -3.48 5.59 15.58
C ASN A 113 -2.04 5.80 15.11
N PHE A 114 -1.78 5.46 13.85
CA PHE A 114 -0.46 5.60 13.24
C PHE A 114 -0.52 6.66 12.14
N LYS A 115 0.55 7.45 12.00
CA LYS A 115 0.58 8.62 11.13
C LYS A 115 0.34 8.27 9.65
N TYR A 116 0.97 7.20 9.18
CA TYR A 116 0.98 6.83 7.77
C TYR A 116 0.27 5.51 7.47
N VAL A 117 -0.30 4.86 8.48
CA VAL A 117 -0.92 3.53 8.36
C VAL A 117 -2.27 3.53 9.05
N LYS A 118 -3.31 3.07 8.34
CA LYS A 118 -4.62 2.83 8.95
C LYS A 118 -4.74 1.36 9.33
N ILE A 119 -5.26 1.12 10.52
CA ILE A 119 -5.55 -0.23 11.00
C ILE A 119 -7.06 -0.37 11.13
N LYS A 120 -7.64 -1.28 10.35
CA LYS A 120 -9.08 -1.51 10.25
C LYS A 120 -9.39 -2.97 10.54
N LEU A 121 -10.62 -3.23 10.98
CA LEU A 121 -11.13 -4.60 11.04
C LEU A 121 -11.56 -5.03 9.64
N LEU A 122 -11.46 -6.31 9.33
CA LEU A 122 -11.90 -6.88 8.04
C LEU A 122 -13.32 -6.43 7.67
N LYS A 123 -14.24 -6.42 8.65
CA LYS A 123 -15.64 -6.03 8.46
C LYS A 123 -15.88 -4.59 7.96
N VAL A 124 -14.91 -3.68 8.15
CA VAL A 124 -15.00 -2.28 7.68
C VAL A 124 -13.99 -1.95 6.58
N MET A 125 -13.29 -2.96 6.06
CA MET A 125 -12.25 -2.78 5.05
C MET A 125 -12.83 -2.20 3.75
N ASN A 126 -13.94 -2.77 3.27
CA ASN A 126 -14.55 -2.35 2.02
C ASN A 126 -15.07 -0.91 2.09
N ASP A 127 -15.73 -0.53 3.19
CA ASP A 127 -16.21 0.84 3.39
C ASP A 127 -15.04 1.84 3.40
N TYR A 128 -13.92 1.46 3.99
CA TYR A 128 -12.72 2.28 3.99
C TYR A 128 -12.11 2.44 2.59
N ILE A 129 -12.07 1.38 1.78
CA ILE A 129 -11.56 1.44 0.40
C ILE A 129 -12.47 2.31 -0.47
N LYS A 130 -13.79 2.16 -0.34
CA LYS A 130 -14.80 2.90 -1.11
C LYS A 130 -14.97 4.36 -0.72
N TYR A 131 -14.43 4.77 0.42
CA TYR A 131 -14.48 6.16 0.89
C TYR A 131 -13.68 7.13 -0.02
N PHE A 132 -12.70 6.64 -0.77
CA PHE A 132 -11.81 7.49 -1.54
C PHE A 132 -12.37 7.75 -2.94
N GLU A 133 -12.47 9.02 -3.30
CA GLU A 133 -12.89 9.46 -4.62
C GLU A 133 -11.87 9.07 -5.70
N PRO A 134 -12.33 8.78 -6.93
CA PRO A 134 -11.47 8.63 -8.11
C PRO A 134 -10.62 9.88 -8.38
N VAL A 135 -9.31 9.69 -8.57
CA VAL A 135 -8.36 10.77 -8.93
C VAL A 135 -7.53 10.44 -10.17
N LEU A 136 -7.54 9.18 -10.60
CA LEU A 136 -6.93 8.72 -11.84
C LEU A 136 -8.02 8.55 -12.90
N THR A 137 -7.72 8.96 -14.12
CA THR A 137 -8.51 8.58 -15.30
C THR A 137 -8.33 7.10 -15.63
N GLU A 138 -9.19 6.55 -16.49
CA GLU A 138 -9.06 5.17 -16.97
C GLU A 138 -7.69 4.90 -17.62
N ASN A 139 -7.21 5.83 -18.44
CA ASN A 139 -5.91 5.70 -19.09
C ASN A 139 -4.75 5.65 -18.06
N GLN A 140 -4.80 6.51 -17.05
CA GLN A 140 -3.79 6.53 -15.99
C GLN A 140 -3.84 5.27 -15.12
N LEU A 141 -5.05 4.77 -14.82
CA LEU A 141 -5.21 3.49 -14.14
C LEU A 141 -4.54 2.37 -14.94
N ASN A 142 -4.78 2.31 -16.25
CA ASN A 142 -4.19 1.28 -17.12
C ASN A 142 -2.66 1.37 -17.18
N ILE A 143 -2.09 2.57 -17.21
CA ILE A 143 -0.63 2.76 -17.12
C ILE A 143 -0.09 2.17 -15.81
N VAL A 144 -0.72 2.48 -14.68
CA VAL A 144 -0.31 1.97 -13.36
C VAL A 144 -0.44 0.45 -13.28
N VAL A 145 -1.52 -0.11 -13.81
CA VAL A 145 -1.76 -1.55 -13.82
C VAL A 145 -0.73 -2.27 -14.69
N ASN A 146 -0.46 -1.77 -15.90
CA ASN A 146 0.50 -2.38 -16.83
C ASN A 146 1.95 -2.33 -16.31
N GLU A 147 2.31 -1.34 -15.52
CA GLU A 147 3.64 -1.25 -14.91
C GLU A 147 3.82 -2.22 -13.73
N LEU A 148 2.72 -2.70 -13.13
CA LEU A 148 2.73 -3.54 -11.92
C LEU A 148 2.36 -5.01 -12.17
N ILE A 149 2.04 -5.40 -13.41
CA ILE A 149 1.68 -6.76 -13.84
C ILE A 149 2.70 -7.25 -14.86
#